data_AF-A0A3S0AEU9-F1
#
_entry.id   AF-A0A3S0AEU9-F1
#
_cell.length_a   1.000
_cell.length_b   1.000
_cell.length_c   1.000
_cell.angle_alpha   90.00
_cell.angle_beta   90.00
_cell.angle_gamma   90.00
#
_symmetry.space_group_name_H-M   'P 1'
#
loop_
_entity.id
_entity.type
_entity.pdbx_description
1 polymer ?
#
loop_
_entity_poly.entity_id
_entity_poly.type
_entity_poly.pdbx_seq_one_letter_code
_entity_poly.pdbx_strand_id
1 'polypeptide(L)'
;MRKLVAQWQESRQEHEGWLEWLLYRKLSTTSKVLLGIGLTILWLKYAFNLVVMVRFFEVSLAIAMLLGIGWGIKKGYQLLKKVSKKRS
;
A
#
# COMPACT_ATOMS: atom_id res chain seq x y z
N MET A 1 -5.26 8.65 15.79
CA MET A 1 -4.62 8.85 14.47
C MET A 1 -3.72 10.09 14.39
N ARG A 2 -4.17 11.30 14.81
CA ARG A 2 -3.36 12.54 14.68
C ARG A 2 -1.94 12.47 15.28
N LYS A 3 -1.76 11.83 16.45
CA LYS A 3 -0.44 11.65 17.09
C LYS A 3 0.51 10.73 16.31
N LEU A 4 0.01 9.71 15.61
CA LEU A 4 0.85 8.78 14.82
C LEU A 4 1.32 9.42 13.52
N VAL A 5 0.48 10.25 12.91
CA VAL A 5 0.86 10.99 11.68
C VAL A 5 1.92 12.04 12.00
N ALA A 6 1.79 12.75 13.13
CA ALA A 6 2.82 13.69 13.58
C ALA A 6 4.16 12.98 13.85
N GLN A 7 4.14 11.87 14.61
CA GLN A 7 5.34 11.07 14.86
C GLN A 7 5.96 10.50 13.58
N TRP A 8 5.13 10.13 12.60
CA TRP A 8 5.60 9.70 11.30
C TRP A 8 6.32 10.83 10.58
N GLN A 9 5.73 12.02 10.47
CA GLN A 9 6.38 13.15 9.79
C GLN A 9 7.69 13.57 10.45
N GLU A 10 7.81 13.44 11.77
CA GLU A 10 9.03 13.81 12.51
C GLU A 10 10.17 12.77 12.40
N SER A 11 9.86 11.49 12.23
CA SER A 11 10.85 10.41 12.36
C SER A 11 11.01 9.51 11.13
N ARG A 12 10.29 9.81 10.06
CA ARG A 12 10.36 9.14 8.76
C ARG A 12 11.61 9.57 7.99
N GLN A 13 12.27 8.62 7.33
CA GLN A 13 13.31 8.92 6.32
C GLN A 13 12.70 9.31 4.96
N GLU A 14 13.41 10.10 4.13
CA GLU A 14 12.87 10.68 2.87
C GLU A 14 12.20 9.66 1.92
N HIS A 15 12.61 8.39 1.95
CA HIS A 15 12.05 7.33 1.12
C HIS A 15 11.14 6.32 1.85
N GLU A 16 11.03 6.40 3.16
CA GLU A 16 10.35 5.39 3.98
C GLU A 16 8.82 5.52 3.85
N GLY A 17 8.08 4.48 3.49
CA GLY A 17 6.61 4.54 3.44
C GLY A 17 5.97 4.70 4.83
N TRP A 18 4.70 5.13 4.91
CA TRP A 18 3.96 5.14 6.19
C TRP A 18 3.88 3.76 6.82
N LEU A 19 3.62 2.74 5.99
CA LEU A 19 3.53 1.35 6.44
C LEU A 19 4.89 0.82 6.90
N GLU A 20 5.96 1.14 6.17
CA GLU A 20 7.33 0.76 6.53
C GLU A 20 7.73 1.37 7.85
N TRP A 21 7.52 2.67 8.04
CA TRP A 21 7.83 3.33 9.32
C TRP A 21 7.07 2.69 10.49
N LEU A 22 5.78 2.39 10.30
CA LEU A 22 4.96 1.77 11.32
C LEU A 22 5.48 0.39 11.70
N LEU A 23 5.81 -0.44 10.70
CA LEU A 23 6.29 -1.81 10.88
C LEU A 23 7.74 -1.87 11.38
N TYR A 24 8.62 -0.96 10.96
CA TYR A 24 10.04 -0.99 11.31
C TYR A 24 10.34 -0.24 12.61
N ARG A 25 9.84 1.00 12.76
CA ARG A 25 10.21 1.87 13.88
C ARG A 25 9.22 1.85 15.03
N LYS A 26 7.91 1.79 14.75
CA LYS A 26 6.90 1.95 15.79
C LYS A 26 6.54 0.63 16.47
N LEU A 27 6.44 -0.46 15.70
CA LEU A 27 6.12 -1.77 16.26
C LEU A 27 7.30 -2.36 17.02
N SER A 28 7.04 -2.86 18.22
CA SER A 28 8.01 -3.65 18.99
C SER A 28 8.25 -5.01 18.36
N THR A 29 9.40 -5.64 18.64
CA THR A 29 9.74 -6.98 18.14
C THR A 29 8.64 -8.00 18.45
N THR A 30 8.08 -7.98 19.67
CA THR A 30 6.97 -8.85 20.08
C THR A 30 5.72 -8.62 19.23
N SER A 31 5.35 -7.38 18.96
CA SER A 31 4.20 -7.07 18.10
C SER A 31 4.42 -7.52 16.65
N LYS A 32 5.64 -7.41 16.12
CA LYS A 32 5.97 -7.91 14.77
C LYS A 32 5.84 -9.43 14.70
N VAL A 33 6.33 -10.15 15.71
CA VAL A 33 6.23 -11.60 15.81
C VAL A 33 4.76 -12.03 15.91
N LEU A 34 3.95 -11.38 16.75
CA LEU A 34 2.52 -11.67 16.86
C LEU A 34 1.76 -11.42 15.55
N LEU A 35 2.07 -10.32 14.84
CA LEU A 35 1.50 -10.08 13.51
C LEU A 35 1.92 -11.17 12.52
N GLY A 36 3.19 -11.58 12.53
CA GLY A 36 3.70 -12.65 11.67
C GLY A 36 2.99 -13.99 11.94
N ILE A 37 2.85 -14.38 13.20
CA ILE A 37 2.12 -15.59 13.60
C ILE A 37 0.65 -15.47 13.19
N GLY A 38 0.01 -14.33 13.44
CA GLY A 38 -1.37 -14.08 13.04
C GLY A 38 -1.56 -14.23 11.53
N LEU A 39 -0.73 -13.56 10.73
CA LEU A 39 -0.74 -13.68 9.27
C LEU A 39 -0.52 -15.12 8.81
N THR A 40 0.38 -15.85 9.47
CA THR A 40 0.69 -17.25 9.13
C THR A 40 -0.49 -18.17 9.44
N ILE A 41 -1.17 -18.00 10.57
CA ILE A 41 -2.37 -18.76 10.92
C ILE A 41 -3.53 -18.43 9.97
N LEU A 42 -3.73 -17.14 9.69
CA LEU A 42 -4.68 -16.68 8.68
C LEU A 42 -4.38 -17.32 7.32
N TRP A 43 -3.12 -17.31 6.90
CA TRP A 43 -2.68 -17.93 5.67
C TRP A 43 -2.98 -19.43 5.67
N LEU A 44 -2.58 -20.19 6.69
CA LEU A 44 -2.87 -21.62 6.80
C LEU A 44 -4.37 -21.93 6.78
N LYS A 45 -5.18 -21.13 7.49
CA LYS A 45 -6.63 -21.31 7.57
C LYS A 45 -7.32 -21.08 6.21
N TYR A 46 -6.80 -20.15 5.42
CA TYR A 46 -7.44 -19.71 4.18
C TYR A 46 -6.73 -20.16 2.90
N ALA A 47 -5.53 -20.74 2.99
CA ALA A 47 -4.73 -21.20 1.85
C ALA A 47 -5.46 -22.24 1.00
N PHE A 48 -6.29 -23.07 1.63
CA PHE A 48 -7.09 -24.11 0.95
C PHE A 48 -8.56 -23.72 0.77
N ASN A 49 -8.96 -22.52 1.18
CA ASN A 49 -10.33 -22.06 1.02
C ASN A 49 -10.48 -21.32 -0.32
N LEU A 50 -11.00 -22.03 -1.33
CA LEU A 50 -11.19 -21.52 -2.68
C LEU A 50 -11.97 -20.20 -2.70
N VAL A 51 -13.00 -20.06 -1.86
CA VAL A 51 -13.84 -18.84 -1.80
C VAL A 51 -13.02 -17.64 -1.34
N VAL A 52 -12.15 -17.82 -0.35
CA VAL A 52 -11.29 -16.74 0.14
C VAL A 52 -10.21 -16.41 -0.88
N MET A 53 -9.66 -17.40 -1.57
CA MET A 53 -8.68 -17.18 -2.63
C MET A 53 -9.27 -16.38 -3.80
N VAL A 54 -10.48 -16.72 -4.26
CA VAL A 54 -11.20 -15.98 -5.31
C VAL A 54 -11.49 -14.55 -4.85
N ARG A 55 -12.03 -14.35 -3.65
CA ARG A 55 -12.30 -13.00 -3.12
C ARG A 55 -11.03 -12.16 -2.96
N PHE A 56 -9.94 -12.77 -2.51
CA PHE A 56 -8.64 -12.10 -2.40
C PHE A 56 -8.14 -11.65 -3.79
N PHE A 57 -8.31 -12.50 -4.79
CA PHE A 57 -7.94 -12.18 -6.17
C PHE A 57 -8.82 -11.07 -6.75
N GLU A 58 -10.14 -11.11 -6.54
CA GLU A 58 -11.08 -10.05 -6.95
C GLU A 58 -10.71 -8.69 -6.35
N VAL A 59 -10.43 -8.64 -5.04
CA VAL A 59 -10.02 -7.41 -4.36
C VAL A 59 -8.67 -6.92 -4.89
N SER A 60 -7.71 -7.82 -5.09
CA SER A 60 -6.39 -7.47 -5.61
C SER A 60 -6.48 -6.90 -7.03
N LEU A 61 -7.31 -7.49 -7.88
CA LEU A 61 -7.60 -6.99 -9.23
C LEU A 61 -8.29 -5.62 -9.19
N ALA A 62 -9.27 -5.42 -8.31
CA ALA A 62 -9.95 -4.14 -8.17
C ALA A 62 -8.98 -3.02 -7.77
N ILE A 63 -8.08 -3.28 -6.81
CA ILE A 63 -7.03 -2.34 -6.40
C ILE A 63 -6.07 -2.06 -7.57
N ALA A 64 -5.63 -3.08 -8.28
CA ALA A 64 -4.75 -2.92 -9.43
C ALA A 64 -5.39 -2.09 -10.55
N MET A 65 -6.68 -2.29 -10.83
CA MET A 65 -7.43 -1.47 -11.79
C MET A 65 -7.49 0.00 -11.34
N LEU A 66 -7.83 0.26 -10.07
CA LEU A 66 -7.88 1.63 -9.54
C LEU A 66 -6.52 2.33 -9.64
N LEU A 67 -5.44 1.65 -9.29
CA LEU A 67 -4.09 2.18 -9.41
C LEU A 67 -3.71 2.42 -10.88
N GLY A 68 -4.06 1.49 -11.77
CA GLY A 68 -3.83 1.60 -13.21
C GLY A 68 -4.55 2.82 -13.82
N ILE A 69 -5.81 3.04 -13.46
CA ILE A 69 -6.58 4.21 -13.88
C ILE A 69 -5.92 5.50 -13.38
N GLY A 70 -5.55 5.57 -12.10
CA GLY A 70 -4.87 6.74 -11.53
C GLY A 70 -3.54 7.05 -12.24
N TRP A 71 -2.76 6.03 -12.55
CA TRP A 71 -1.50 6.17 -13.29
C TRP A 71 -1.73 6.61 -14.73
N GLY A 72 -2.74 6.05 -15.40
CA GLY A 72 -3.18 6.43 -16.74
C GLY A 72 -3.59 7.89 -16.82
N ILE A 73 -4.42 8.37 -15.88
CA ILE A 73 -4.85 9.77 -15.78
C ILE A 73 -3.64 10.69 -15.58
N LYS A 74 -2.75 10.35 -14.65
CA LYS A 74 -1.54 11.14 -14.38
C LYS A 74 -0.64 11.25 -15.62
N LYS A 75 -0.43 10.14 -16.33
CA LYS A 75 0.37 10.09 -17.55
C LYS A 75 -0.29 10.87 -18.69
N GLY A 76 -1.61 10.75 -18.85
CA GLY A 76 -2.40 11.53 -19.82
C GLY A 76 -2.29 13.04 -19.56
N TYR A 77 -2.44 13.47 -18.32
CA TYR A 77 -2.27 14.87 -17.93
C TYR A 77 -0.86 15.41 -18.24
N GLN A 78 0.18 14.61 -17.97
CA GLN A 78 1.56 14.98 -18.28
C GLN A 78 1.80 15.13 -19.79
N LEU A 79 1.22 14.25 -20.60
CA LEU A 79 1.30 14.33 -22.06
C LEU A 79 0.60 15.60 -22.60
N LEU A 80 -0.60 15.89 -22.12
CA LEU A 80 -1.34 17.11 -22.50
C LEU A 80 -0.57 18.38 -22.12
N LYS A 81 -0.01 18.43 -20.90
CA LYS A 81 0.83 19.55 -20.44
C LYS A 81 2.08 19.72 -21.31
N LYS A 82 2.72 18.61 -21.72
CA LYS A 82 3.91 18.62 -22.58
C LYS A 82 3.58 19.10 -24.00
N VAL A 83 2.42 18.70 -24.54
CA VAL A 83 1.95 19.15 -25.87
C VAL A 83 1.58 20.63 -25.85
N SER A 84 0.91 21.12 -24.81
CA SER A 84 0.59 22.54 -24.64
C SER A 84 1.84 23.42 -24.55
N LYS A 85 2.86 23.00 -23.80
CA LYS A 85 4.11 23.76 -23.64
C LYS A 85 4.99 23.80 -24.91
N LYS A 86 4.81 22.86 -25.84
CA LYS A 86 5.55 22.83 -27.12
C LYS A 86 4.91 23.72 -28.20
N ARG A 87 3.68 24.20 -27.96
CA ARG A 87 2.89 25.00 -28.91
C ARG A 87 2.88 26.50 -28.59
N SER A 88 3.54 26.92 -27.50
CA SER A 88 3.87 28.30 -27.13
C SER A 88 5.36 28.54 -27.34
#